data_AF-A0AAW2H3N2-F1
#
_entry.id   AF-A0AAW2H3N2-F1
#
_cell.length_a   1.000
_cell.length_b   1.000
_cell.length_c   1.000
_cell.angle_alpha   90.00
_cell.angle_beta   90.00
_cell.angle_gamma   90.00
#
_symmetry.space_group_name_H-M   'P 1'
#
loop_
_entity.id
_entity.type
_entity.pdbx_description
1 polymer ?
#
loop_
_entity_poly.entity_id
_entity_poly.type
_entity_poly.pdbx_seq_one_letter_code
_entity_poly.pdbx_strand_id
1 'polypeptide(L)'
;MEVFVYCFAGEFLTAKSKSIGDAIYESLWYNLPPSDSRIVLFMMLRCQKRLTITAGRFIDLTLEGFTSIMKASVSYVSVLNAMY
;
A
#
# COMPACT_ATOMS: atom_id res chain seq x y z
N MET A 1 -6.57 15.68 -9.10
CA MET A 1 -7.39 14.96 -8.10
C MET A 1 -7.37 13.45 -8.31
N GLU A 2 -7.52 12.94 -9.53
CA GLU A 2 -7.58 11.50 -9.80
C GLU A 2 -6.39 10.71 -9.25
N VAL A 3 -5.15 11.18 -9.49
CA VAL A 3 -3.93 10.54 -8.96
C VAL A 3 -3.93 10.46 -7.43
N PHE A 4 -4.46 11.48 -6.75
CA PHE A 4 -4.58 11.47 -5.29
C PHE A 4 -5.58 10.41 -4.81
N VAL A 5 -6.73 10.28 -5.48
CA VAL A 5 -7.74 9.26 -5.15
C VAL A 5 -7.17 7.85 -5.32
N TYR A 6 -6.41 7.59 -6.39
CA TYR A 6 -5.77 6.30 -6.62
C TYR A 6 -4.68 5.98 -5.58
N CYS A 7 -3.81 6.94 -5.25
CA CYS A 7 -2.79 6.74 -4.20
C CYS A 7 -3.42 6.52 -2.83
N PHE A 8 -4.48 7.27 -2.49
CA PHE A 8 -5.19 7.11 -1.23
C PHE A 8 -5.88 5.73 -1.14
N ALA A 9 -6.56 5.30 -2.21
CA ALA A 9 -7.19 3.99 -2.25
C ALA A 9 -6.16 2.85 -2.16
N GLY A 10 -5.02 2.96 -2.84
CA GLY A 10 -3.93 1.98 -2.79
C GLY A 10 -3.30 1.86 -1.40
N GLU A 11 -3.08 2.99 -0.73
CA GLU A 11 -2.57 3.03 0.63
C GLU A 11 -3.58 2.47 1.64
N PHE A 12 -4.85 2.86 1.54
CA PHE A 12 -5.92 2.33 2.38
C PHE A 12 -6.05 0.81 2.25
N LEU A 13 -6.02 0.29 1.01
CA LEU A 13 -6.07 -1.14 0.74
C LEU A 13 -4.85 -1.87 1.33
N THR A 14 -3.66 -1.30 1.18
CA THR A 14 -2.42 -1.86 1.73
C THR A 14 -2.46 -1.90 3.26
N ALA A 15 -2.90 -0.82 3.90
CA ALA A 15 -3.04 -0.74 5.36
C ALA A 15 -4.06 -1.75 5.87
N LYS A 16 -5.21 -1.88 5.19
CA LYS A 16 -6.24 -2.85 5.59
C LYS A 16 -5.78 -4.30 5.41
N SER A 17 -5.07 -4.60 4.32
CA SER A 17 -4.49 -5.93 4.10
C SER A 17 -3.49 -6.31 5.20
N LYS A 18 -2.69 -5.35 5.68
CA LYS A 18 -1.77 -5.57 6.80
C LYS A 18 -2.52 -5.86 8.10
N SER A 19 -3.53 -5.05 8.42
CA SER A 19 -4.38 -5.25 9.60
C SER A 19 -5.09 -6.61 9.60
N ILE A 20 -5.50 -7.13 8.44
CA ILE A 20 -6.07 -8.48 8.33
C ILE A 20 -5.02 -9.54 8.68
N GLY A 21 -3.78 -9.40 8.17
CA GLY A 21 -2.68 -10.30 8.54
C GLY A 21 -2.38 -10.30 10.03
N ASP A 22 -2.38 -9.12 10.65
CA ASP A 22 -2.14 -8.96 12.09
C ASP A 22 -3.27 -9.60 12.92
N ALA A 23 -4.54 -9.37 12.55
CA ALA A 23 -5.70 -9.98 13.22
C ALA A 23 -5.70 -11.52 13.09
N ILE A 24 -5.27 -12.04 11.94
CA ILE A 24 -5.10 -13.48 11.73
C ILE A 24 -3.98 -14.02 12.63
N TYR A 25 -2.88 -13.29 12.79
CA TYR A 25 -1.79 -13.68 13.67
C TYR A 25 -2.21 -13.72 15.15
N GLU A 26 -3.01 -12.75 15.58
CA GLU A 26 -3.60 -12.72 16.92
C GLU A 26 -4.71 -13.76 17.14
N SER A 27 -5.23 -14.35 16.07
CA SER A 27 -6.19 -15.45 16.20
C SER A 27 -5.52 -16.70 16.78
N LEU A 28 -6.28 -17.53 17.50
CA LEU A 28 -5.82 -18.81 18.06
C LEU A 28 -5.64 -19.88 16.94
N TRP A 29 -4.92 -19.55 15.87
CA TRP A 29 -4.78 -20.35 14.65
C TRP A 29 -4.12 -21.72 14.88
N TYR A 30 -3.38 -21.86 15.98
CA TYR A 30 -2.74 -23.09 16.43
C TYR A 30 -3.71 -24.06 17.14
N ASN A 31 -4.88 -23.58 17.58
CA ASN A 31 -5.95 -24.41 18.15
C ASN A 31 -6.98 -24.88 17.11
N LEU A 32 -6.83 -24.46 15.84
CA LEU A 32 -7.70 -24.89 14.76
C LEU A 32 -7.35 -26.31 14.27
N PRO A 33 -8.32 -27.04 13.69
CA PRO A 33 -8.01 -28.29 13.02
C PRO A 33 -6.98 -28.08 11.90
N PRO A 34 -6.15 -29.09 11.59
CA PRO A 34 -5.01 -28.95 10.68
C PRO A 34 -5.40 -28.54 9.25
N SER A 35 -6.63 -28.78 8.82
CA SER A 35 -7.17 -28.26 7.55
C SER A 35 -7.23 -26.74 7.53
N ASP A 36 -7.74 -26.15 8.62
CA ASP A 36 -8.08 -24.73 8.71
C ASP A 36 -6.84 -23.93 9.07
N SER A 37 -5.99 -24.46 9.96
CA SER A 37 -4.70 -23.87 10.31
C SER A 37 -3.82 -23.66 9.07
N ARG A 38 -3.86 -24.61 8.12
CA ARG A 38 -3.12 -24.52 6.86
C ARG A 38 -3.66 -23.43 5.92
N ILE A 39 -4.99 -23.24 5.87
CA ILE A 39 -5.63 -22.15 5.12
C ILE A 39 -5.26 -20.79 5.72
N VAL A 40 -5.29 -20.69 7.05
CA VAL A 40 -4.91 -19.49 7.79
C VAL A 40 -3.44 -19.12 7.54
N LEU A 41 -2.55 -20.12 7.52
CA LEU A 41 -1.13 -19.94 7.18
C LEU A 41 -0.94 -19.36 5.76
N PHE A 42 -1.67 -19.89 4.77
CA PHE A 42 -1.65 -19.35 3.41
C PHE A 42 -2.17 -17.91 3.35
N MET A 43 -3.21 -17.59 4.11
CA MET A 43 -3.77 -16.24 4.18
C MET A 43 -2.78 -15.27 4.81
N MET A 44 -2.07 -15.68 5.87
CA MET A 44 -1.01 -14.89 6.52
C MET A 44 0.17 -14.62 5.56
N LEU A 45 0.66 -15.66 4.87
CA LEU A 45 1.69 -15.52 3.82
C LEU A 45 1.24 -14.57 2.70
N ARG A 46 -0.03 -14.63 2.32
CA ARG A 46 -0.59 -13.75 1.28
C ARG A 46 -0.63 -12.29 1.73
N CYS A 47 -0.99 -12.03 2.99
CA CYS A 47 -1.09 -10.69 3.57
C CYS A 47 0.29 -10.05 3.83
N GLN A 48 1.32 -10.84 4.10
CA GLN A 48 2.70 -10.34 4.20
C GLN A 48 3.23 -9.80 2.87
N LYS A 49 2.73 -10.33 1.74
CA LYS A 49 3.09 -9.80 0.43
C LYS A 49 2.39 -8.45 0.23
N ARG A 50 3.18 -7.38 0.17
CA ARG A 50 2.68 -6.01 -0.08
C ARG A 50 1.67 -6.03 -1.24
N LEU A 51 0.44 -5.64 -0.93
CA LEU A 51 -0.61 -5.36 -1.91
C LEU A 51 -0.41 -3.94 -2.44
N THR A 52 0.80 -3.64 -2.91
CA THR A 52 1.11 -2.36 -3.53
C THR A 52 0.51 -2.32 -4.93
N ILE A 53 -0.39 -1.37 -5.15
CA ILE A 53 -0.89 -1.06 -6.48
C ILE A 53 0.20 -0.22 -7.16
N THR A 54 0.89 -0.79 -8.14
CA THR A 54 1.95 -0.07 -8.86
C THR A 54 1.39 0.50 -10.16
N ALA A 55 1.52 1.81 -10.38
CA ALA A 55 1.21 2.44 -11.66
C ALA A 55 2.28 2.07 -12.69
N GLY A 56 1.89 1.26 -13.68
CA GLY A 56 2.77 0.86 -14.79
C GLY A 56 4.02 0.08 -14.37
N ARG A 57 4.09 -0.44 -13.12
CA ARG A 57 5.29 -1.08 -12.53
C ARG A 57 6.45 -0.12 -12.21
N PHE A 58 6.27 1.19 -12.39
CA PHE A 58 7.32 2.21 -12.18
C PHE A 58 7.14 2.99 -10.88
N ILE A 59 5.90 3.23 -10.46
CA ILE A 59 5.59 4.04 -9.29
C ILE A 59 4.61 3.29 -8.41
N ASP A 60 5.00 3.00 -7.17
CA ASP A 60 4.05 2.53 -6.17
C ASP A 60 3.05 3.64 -5.89
N LEU A 61 1.75 3.36 -6.03
CA LEU A 61 0.67 4.30 -5.72
C LEU A 61 0.53 4.42 -4.20
N THR A 62 1.49 5.10 -3.60
CA THR A 62 1.50 5.49 -2.19
C THR A 62 1.36 7.00 -2.09
N LEU A 63 0.92 7.47 -0.92
CA LEU A 63 0.89 8.90 -0.61
C LEU A 63 2.28 9.54 -0.70
N GLU A 64 3.31 8.76 -0.38
CA GLU A 64 4.71 9.14 -0.48
C GLU A 64 5.12 9.39 -1.95
N GLY A 65 4.74 8.49 -2.86
CA GLY A 65 4.93 8.66 -4.31
C GLY A 65 4.23 9.90 -4.85
N PHE A 66 2.98 10.14 -4.43
CA PHE A 66 2.23 11.35 -4.78
C PHE A 66 2.91 12.63 -4.27
N THR A 67 3.38 12.62 -3.02
CA THR A 67 4.08 13.76 -2.40
C THR A 67 5.38 14.08 -3.14
N SER A 68 6.12 13.06 -3.58
CA SER A 68 7.33 13.22 -4.39
C SER A 68 7.03 13.90 -5.72
N ILE A 69 5.98 13.46 -6.42
CA ILE A 69 5.53 14.08 -7.68
C ILE A 69 5.14 15.54 -7.45
N MET A 70 4.36 15.82 -6.40
CA MET A 70 3.95 17.19 -6.06
C MET A 70 5.13 18.09 -5.73
N LYS A 71 6.11 17.60 -4.96
CA LYS A 71 7.35 18.34 -4.67
C LYS A 71 8.12 18.67 -5.94
N ALA A 72 8.27 17.71 -6.86
CA ALA A 72 8.93 17.94 -8.13
C ALA A 72 8.19 19.01 -8.95
N SER A 73 6.87 18.91 -9.07
CA SER A 73 6.05 19.91 -9.79
C SER A 73 6.21 21.32 -9.21
N VAL A 74 6.12 21.48 -7.89
CA VAL A 74 6.32 22.78 -7.24
C VAL A 74 7.75 23.28 -7.45
N SER A 75 8.75 22.40 -7.35
CA SER A 75 10.14 22.79 -7.60
C SER A 75 10.36 23.30 -9.02
N TYR A 76 9.76 22.66 -10.04
CA TYR A 76 9.83 23.15 -11.42
C TYR A 76 9.17 24.51 -11.58
N VAL A 77 7.99 24.71 -10.99
CA VAL A 77 7.28 26.01 -11.01
C VAL A 77 8.11 27.09 -10.32
N SER A 78 8.72 26.79 -9.16
CA SER A 78 9.58 27.74 -8.45
C SER A 78 10.80 28.15 -9.28
N VAL A 79 11.43 27.21 -9.98
CA VAL A 79 12.54 27.53 -10.89
C VAL A 79 12.07 28.43 -12.04
N LEU A 80 10.93 28.11 -12.65
CA LEU A 80 10.36 28.95 -13.72
C LEU A 80 10.03 30.36 -13.23
N ASN A 81 9.47 30.49 -12.02
CA ASN A 81 9.17 31.78 -11.40
C ASN A 81 10.43 32.55 -10.95
N ALA A 82 11.55 31.88 -10.70
CA ALA A 82 12.81 32.55 -10.37
C ALA A 82 13.57 33.02 -11.61
N MET A 83 13.29 32.41 -12.77
CA MET A 83 13.92 32.73 -14.05
C MET A 83 13.15 33.80 -14.84
N TYR A 84 11.89 34.06 -14.48
CA TYR A 84 11.05 35.12 -15.05
C TYR A 84 10.93 36.27 -14.05
#